data_AF-A0A2V5PEI4-F1
#
_entry.id   AF-A0A2V5PEI4-F1
#
_cell.length_a   1.000
_cell.length_b   1.000
_cell.length_c   1.000
_cell.angle_alpha   90.00
_cell.angle_beta   90.00
_cell.angle_gamma   90.00
#
_symmetry.space_group_name_H-M   'P 1'
#
loop_
_entity.id
_entity.type
_entity.pdbx_description
1 polymer ?
#
loop_
_entity_poly.entity_id
_entity_poly.type
_entity_poly.pdbx_seq_one_letter_code
_entity_poly.pdbx_strand_id
1 'polypeptide(L)'
;MYRSLFPGLAVFLFLLEASAAAADPLVGISNVFLIIMENHDWSQIQGSPNCPYINTVLLPRASYCNQYYNPPGLHPSEPNYIWLEAGTNFGILNDQPTNRIDSPNHLVTYLQRQGLSWRTYAEDIEPGYCPVTNRLNYRVRHTPQILFNDVSANEAYCADHVVPYPQLWSDLTSNTVARYNFLVPNKTNDMHDPACSTCSG
;
A
#
# COMPACT_ATOMS: atom_id res chain seq x y z
N MET A 1 58.80 -4.41 -68.39
CA MET A 1 58.66 -4.84 -66.98
C MET A 1 57.46 -4.11 -66.39
N TYR A 2 56.30 -4.78 -66.33
CA TYR A 2 55.06 -4.20 -65.80
C TYR A 2 55.12 -4.19 -64.26
N ARG A 3 55.03 -3.01 -63.66
CA ARG A 3 54.86 -2.81 -62.22
C ARG A 3 53.36 -2.70 -61.92
N SER A 4 52.84 -3.69 -61.19
CA SER A 4 51.48 -3.69 -60.66
C SER A 4 51.37 -2.70 -59.49
N LEU A 5 50.47 -1.73 -59.61
CA LEU A 5 50.06 -0.82 -58.53
C LEU A 5 48.70 -1.31 -58.02
N PHE A 6 48.69 -1.90 -56.83
CA PHE A 6 47.44 -2.14 -56.09
C PHE A 6 47.09 -0.87 -55.30
N PRO A 7 45.89 -0.26 -55.48
CA PRO A 7 45.43 0.77 -54.58
C PRO A 7 44.87 0.09 -53.32
N GLY A 8 45.53 0.32 -52.18
CA GLY A 8 45.02 -0.10 -50.88
C GLY A 8 43.79 0.73 -50.51
N LEU A 9 42.63 0.09 -50.44
CA LEU A 9 41.41 0.69 -49.92
C LEU A 9 41.47 0.71 -48.39
N ALA A 10 41.67 1.88 -47.79
CA ALA A 10 41.57 2.06 -46.34
C ALA A 10 40.08 2.16 -45.96
N VAL A 11 39.54 1.14 -45.30
CA VAL A 11 38.20 1.17 -44.71
C VAL A 11 38.31 1.86 -43.35
N PHE A 12 37.85 3.11 -43.27
CA PHE A 12 37.66 3.80 -41.98
C PHE A 12 36.38 3.28 -41.33
N LEU A 13 36.53 2.45 -40.30
CA LEU A 13 35.42 2.01 -39.45
C LEU A 13 35.08 3.16 -38.49
N PHE A 14 34.03 3.93 -38.80
CA PHE A 14 33.46 4.87 -37.83
C PHE A 14 32.69 4.06 -36.78
N LEU A 15 33.28 3.91 -35.59
CA LEU A 15 32.55 3.48 -34.41
C LEU A 15 31.59 4.59 -34.02
N LEU A 16 30.30 4.40 -34.33
CA LEU A 16 29.24 5.23 -33.78
C LEU A 16 29.06 4.80 -32.32
N GLU A 17 29.69 5.52 -31.39
CA GLU A 17 29.38 5.35 -29.97
C GLU A 17 27.92 5.81 -29.77
N ALA A 18 27.02 4.84 -29.69
CA ALA A 18 25.67 5.09 -29.21
C ALA A 18 25.79 5.50 -27.74
N SER A 19 25.77 6.80 -27.48
CA SER A 19 25.61 7.32 -26.13
C SER A 19 24.24 6.86 -25.65
N ALA A 20 24.21 5.80 -24.83
CA ALA A 20 23.02 5.44 -24.09
C ALA A 20 22.72 6.63 -23.18
N ALA A 21 21.68 7.41 -23.51
CA ALA A 21 21.15 8.39 -22.60
C ALA A 21 20.83 7.64 -21.30
N ALA A 22 21.61 7.89 -20.25
CA ALA A 22 21.26 7.43 -18.92
C ALA A 22 19.88 8.01 -18.63
N ALA A 23 18.87 7.14 -18.55
CA ALA A 23 17.59 7.55 -18.01
C ALA A 23 17.91 8.16 -16.64
N ASP A 24 17.47 9.40 -16.43
CA ASP A 24 17.47 10.01 -15.10
C ASP A 24 16.85 8.96 -14.17
N PRO A 25 17.54 8.47 -13.13
CA PRO A 25 16.93 7.52 -12.23
C PRO A 25 15.65 8.20 -11.76
N LEU A 26 14.49 7.64 -12.13
CA LEU A 26 13.19 8.05 -11.62
C LEU A 26 13.45 8.37 -10.16
N VAL A 27 13.21 9.61 -9.73
CA VAL A 27 13.29 9.97 -8.31
C VAL A 27 12.42 8.94 -7.63
N GLY A 28 13.06 7.93 -7.04
CA GLY A 28 12.37 6.72 -6.66
C GLY A 28 11.30 7.10 -5.68
N ILE A 29 10.15 6.43 -5.72
CA ILE A 29 9.11 6.68 -4.72
C ILE A 29 9.74 6.47 -3.35
N SER A 30 9.92 7.57 -2.61
CA SER A 30 10.57 7.53 -1.32
C SER A 30 9.65 6.90 -0.30
N ASN A 31 8.44 7.43 -0.11
CA ASN A 31 7.49 6.91 0.86
C ASN A 31 6.11 6.75 0.22
N VAL A 32 5.44 5.64 0.50
CA VAL A 32 4.05 5.38 0.15
C VAL A 32 3.20 5.47 1.41
N PHE A 33 2.10 6.22 1.33
CA PHE A 33 1.05 6.24 2.34
C PHE A 33 -0.23 5.69 1.70
N LEU A 34 -0.77 4.63 2.28
CA LEU A 34 -1.98 3.98 1.82
C LEU A 34 -3.05 4.13 2.91
N ILE A 35 -4.09 4.90 2.61
CA ILE A 35 -5.23 5.12 3.50
C ILE A 35 -6.39 4.32 2.93
N ILE A 36 -6.90 3.35 3.69
CA ILE A 36 -7.99 2.49 3.22
C ILE A 36 -9.31 2.95 3.83
N MET A 37 -10.21 3.40 2.97
CA MET A 37 -11.62 3.64 3.28
C MET A 37 -12.47 2.45 2.81
N GLU A 38 -13.59 2.23 3.45
CA GLU A 38 -14.41 1.03 3.36
C GLU A 38 -15.65 1.18 2.48
N ASN A 39 -15.99 0.07 1.81
CA ASN A 39 -17.32 -0.32 1.31
C ASN A 39 -18.21 0.71 0.60
N HIS A 40 -17.66 1.54 -0.28
CA HIS A 40 -18.46 2.40 -1.16
C HIS A 40 -18.08 2.22 -2.63
N ASP A 41 -19.11 2.07 -3.48
CA ASP A 41 -18.94 2.13 -4.92
C ASP A 41 -18.51 3.53 -5.35
N TRP A 42 -17.71 3.60 -6.40
CA TRP A 42 -17.27 4.87 -6.98
C TRP A 42 -18.45 5.81 -7.31
N SER A 43 -19.59 5.26 -7.74
CA SER A 43 -20.82 6.01 -8.02
C SER A 43 -21.46 6.65 -6.79
N GLN A 44 -21.16 6.16 -5.58
CA GLN A 44 -21.61 6.75 -4.31
C GLN A 44 -20.68 7.87 -3.82
N ILE A 45 -19.45 7.92 -4.34
CA ILE A 45 -18.42 8.89 -3.96
C ILE A 45 -18.36 10.06 -4.95
N GLN A 46 -18.23 9.78 -6.25
CA GLN A 46 -18.01 10.81 -7.26
C GLN A 46 -19.23 11.74 -7.39
N GLY A 47 -19.03 13.04 -7.23
CA GLY A 47 -20.08 14.05 -7.26
C GLY A 47 -20.98 14.08 -6.01
N SER A 48 -20.72 13.22 -5.02
CA SER A 48 -21.53 13.16 -3.81
C SER A 48 -21.31 14.37 -2.90
N PRO A 49 -22.37 15.08 -2.47
CA PRO A 49 -22.24 16.19 -1.52
C PRO A 49 -21.84 15.72 -0.12
N ASN A 50 -21.99 14.43 0.18
CA ASN A 50 -21.59 13.84 1.46
C ASN A 50 -20.07 13.63 1.53
N CYS A 51 -19.35 13.59 0.40
CA CYS A 51 -17.89 13.50 0.38
C CYS A 51 -17.24 14.78 -0.17
N PRO A 52 -17.42 15.94 0.49
CA PRO A 52 -16.99 17.23 -0.06
C PRO A 52 -15.46 17.31 -0.18
N TYR A 53 -14.71 16.78 0.79
CA TYR A 53 -13.24 16.82 0.75
C TYR A 53 -12.68 16.00 -0.43
N ILE A 54 -13.19 14.78 -0.63
CA ILE A 54 -12.79 13.94 -1.78
C ILE A 54 -13.07 14.68 -3.09
N ASN A 55 -14.31 15.16 -3.28
CA ASN A 55 -14.74 15.72 -4.56
C ASN A 55 -14.14 17.09 -4.89
N THR A 56 -13.95 17.95 -3.88
CA THR A 56 -13.52 19.34 -4.09
C THR A 56 -12.04 19.58 -3.85
N VAL A 57 -11.36 18.70 -3.12
CA VAL A 57 -9.94 18.86 -2.76
C VAL A 57 -9.08 17.75 -3.38
N LEU A 58 -9.42 16.48 -3.17
CA LEU A 58 -8.57 15.36 -3.61
C LEU A 58 -8.65 15.11 -5.11
N LEU A 59 -9.85 14.91 -5.66
CA LEU A 59 -10.02 14.56 -7.08
C LEU A 59 -9.42 15.59 -8.05
N PRO A 60 -9.53 16.92 -7.84
CA PRO A 60 -8.88 17.90 -8.72
C PRO A 60 -7.35 17.87 -8.69
N ARG A 61 -6.74 17.20 -7.70
CA ARG A 61 -5.29 17.17 -7.46
C ARG A 61 -4.68 15.78 -7.61
N ALA A 62 -5.50 14.78 -7.91
CA ALA A 62 -5.09 13.38 -7.96
C ALA A 62 -5.35 12.77 -9.33
N SER A 63 -4.64 11.68 -9.61
CA SER A 63 -5.08 10.71 -10.62
C SER A 63 -5.93 9.65 -9.93
N TYR A 64 -6.97 9.17 -10.61
CA TYR A 64 -7.83 8.12 -10.10
C TYR A 64 -8.17 7.11 -11.20
N CYS A 65 -8.38 5.86 -10.80
CA CYS A 65 -8.70 4.75 -11.69
C CYS A 65 -10.22 4.56 -11.75
N ASN A 66 -10.83 4.81 -12.89
CA ASN A 66 -12.28 4.60 -13.12
C ASN A 66 -12.64 3.14 -13.46
N GLN A 67 -11.63 2.26 -13.55
CA GLN A 67 -11.77 0.83 -13.81
C GLN A 67 -11.01 0.01 -12.76
N TYR A 68 -11.19 0.37 -11.48
CA TYR A 68 -10.68 -0.37 -10.34
C TYR A 68 -11.80 -1.22 -9.74
N TYR A 69 -11.56 -2.52 -9.58
CA TYR A 69 -12.55 -3.50 -9.13
C TYR A 69 -11.96 -4.40 -8.06
N ASN A 70 -12.77 -4.77 -7.09
CA ASN A 70 -12.47 -5.89 -6.22
C ASN A 70 -12.67 -7.22 -6.96
N PRO A 71 -12.10 -8.34 -6.46
CA PRO A 71 -12.39 -9.66 -7.01
C PRO A 71 -13.92 -9.93 -7.06
N PRO A 72 -14.47 -10.43 -8.19
CA PRO A 72 -15.92 -10.56 -8.35
C PRO A 72 -16.58 -11.42 -7.26
N GLY A 73 -17.65 -10.89 -6.67
CA GLY A 73 -18.43 -11.59 -5.63
C GLY A 73 -17.71 -11.74 -4.29
N LEU A 74 -16.55 -11.09 -4.11
CA LEU A 74 -15.78 -11.20 -2.89
C LEU A 74 -16.28 -10.24 -1.82
N HIS A 75 -17.12 -10.77 -0.94
CA HIS A 75 -17.57 -10.14 0.30
C HIS A 75 -17.56 -11.18 1.43
N PRO A 76 -17.34 -10.80 2.70
CA PRO A 76 -17.26 -9.43 3.26
C PRO A 76 -15.89 -8.73 3.07
N SER A 77 -15.56 -7.72 3.89
CA SER A 77 -14.39 -6.85 3.72
C SER A 77 -13.05 -7.56 3.88
N GLU A 78 -12.88 -8.40 4.91
CA GLU A 78 -11.58 -8.98 5.27
C GLU A 78 -10.89 -9.71 4.10
N PRO A 79 -11.59 -10.55 3.29
CA PRO A 79 -11.00 -11.12 2.09
C PRO A 79 -10.40 -10.09 1.11
N ASN A 80 -11.00 -8.89 0.99
CA ASN A 80 -10.48 -7.83 0.13
C ASN A 80 -9.18 -7.22 0.68
N TYR A 81 -9.08 -7.05 2.00
CA TYR A 81 -7.84 -6.61 2.65
C TYR A 81 -6.71 -7.64 2.51
N ILE A 82 -7.03 -8.94 2.58
CA ILE A 82 -6.04 -9.99 2.34
C ILE A 82 -5.58 -9.96 0.87
N TRP A 83 -6.50 -9.73 -0.08
CA TRP A 83 -6.13 -9.53 -1.48
C TRP A 83 -5.20 -8.34 -1.70
N LEU A 84 -5.43 -7.23 -1.00
CA LEU A 84 -4.56 -6.06 -1.05
C LEU A 84 -3.13 -6.37 -0.56
N GLU A 85 -3.00 -7.20 0.47
CA GLU A 85 -1.72 -7.54 1.10
C GLU A 85 -1.00 -8.71 0.40
N ALA A 86 -1.71 -9.67 -0.19
CA ALA A 86 -1.11 -10.92 -0.67
C ALA A 86 -1.53 -11.36 -2.09
N GLY A 87 -2.42 -10.63 -2.76
CA GLY A 87 -2.90 -11.00 -4.10
C GLY A 87 -3.74 -12.29 -4.14
N THR A 88 -4.25 -12.73 -2.99
CA THR A 88 -5.19 -13.83 -2.80
C THR A 88 -5.91 -13.63 -1.47
N ASN A 89 -6.95 -14.39 -1.16
CA ASN A 89 -7.59 -14.44 0.16
C ASN A 89 -7.32 -15.73 0.93
N PHE A 90 -6.48 -16.63 0.40
CA PHE A 90 -6.19 -17.95 1.01
C PHE A 90 -7.45 -18.78 1.33
N GLY A 91 -8.55 -18.56 0.62
CA GLY A 91 -9.83 -19.23 0.87
C GLY A 91 -10.63 -18.66 2.06
N ILE A 92 -10.17 -17.58 2.68
CA ILE A 92 -10.95 -16.85 3.71
C ILE A 92 -12.07 -16.07 3.02
N LEU A 93 -13.31 -16.29 3.49
CA LEU A 93 -14.55 -15.74 2.92
C LEU A 93 -15.45 -15.10 3.99
N ASN A 94 -14.88 -14.70 5.13
CA ASN A 94 -15.61 -14.12 6.26
C ASN A 94 -14.73 -13.08 6.99
N ASP A 95 -15.32 -12.38 7.96
CA ASP A 95 -14.70 -11.32 8.78
C ASP A 95 -14.37 -11.79 10.21
N GLN A 96 -14.00 -13.06 10.39
CA GLN A 96 -13.77 -13.58 11.73
C GLN A 96 -12.45 -13.01 12.30
N PRO A 97 -12.46 -12.31 13.44
CA PRO A 97 -11.25 -11.71 14.01
C PRO A 97 -10.19 -12.74 14.42
N THR A 98 -10.56 -14.02 14.47
CA THR A 98 -9.68 -15.17 14.73
C THR A 98 -9.00 -15.72 13.48
N ASN A 99 -9.33 -15.23 12.28
CA ASN A 99 -8.71 -15.69 11.05
C ASN A 99 -7.20 -15.46 11.07
N ARG A 100 -6.44 -16.48 10.72
CA ARG A 100 -4.97 -16.43 10.65
C ARG A 100 -4.49 -17.17 9.41
N ILE A 101 -3.39 -16.68 8.85
CA ILE A 101 -2.77 -17.18 7.63
C ILE A 101 -1.35 -17.62 7.97
N ASP A 102 -1.05 -18.87 7.65
CA ASP A 102 0.30 -19.44 7.81
C ASP A 102 1.01 -19.44 6.46
N SER A 103 1.46 -18.26 6.03
CA SER A 103 2.17 -18.06 4.78
C SER A 103 3.04 -16.81 4.85
N PRO A 104 4.33 -16.88 4.52
CA PRO A 104 5.22 -15.71 4.50
C PRO A 104 5.18 -14.97 3.15
N ASN A 105 4.18 -15.27 2.29
CA ASN A 105 4.07 -14.75 0.93
C ASN A 105 3.06 -13.62 0.87
N HIS A 106 3.45 -12.45 1.36
CA HIS A 106 2.65 -11.23 1.34
C HIS A 106 3.54 -9.98 1.30
N LEU A 107 2.94 -8.82 0.99
CA LEU A 107 3.62 -7.59 0.62
C LEU A 107 4.64 -7.12 1.65
N VAL A 108 4.26 -6.98 2.92
CA VAL A 108 5.18 -6.42 3.92
C VAL A 108 6.36 -7.33 4.21
N THR A 109 6.18 -8.65 4.12
CA THR A 109 7.29 -9.61 4.21
C THR A 109 8.21 -9.52 2.98
N TYR A 110 7.67 -9.27 1.79
CA TYR A 110 8.51 -8.99 0.61
C TYR A 110 9.27 -7.67 0.71
N LEU A 111 8.64 -6.60 1.22
CA LEU A 111 9.31 -5.31 1.46
C LEU A 111 10.47 -5.48 2.46
N GLN A 112 10.23 -6.17 3.58
CA GLN A 112 11.24 -6.40 4.60
C GLN A 112 12.44 -7.19 4.06
N ARG A 113 12.22 -8.21 3.23
CA ARG A 113 13.30 -8.98 2.57
C ARG A 113 14.16 -8.11 1.64
N GLN A 114 13.63 -7.00 1.13
CA GLN A 114 14.37 -6.01 0.33
C GLN A 114 14.95 -4.88 1.18
N GLY A 115 14.85 -4.95 2.51
CA GLY A 115 15.31 -3.89 3.42
C GLY A 115 14.45 -2.63 3.38
N LEU A 116 13.21 -2.70 2.88
CA LEU A 116 12.27 -1.59 2.90
C LEU A 116 11.44 -1.67 4.19
N SER A 117 11.48 -0.60 4.99
CA SER A 117 10.68 -0.50 6.21
C SER A 117 9.20 -0.35 5.89
N TRP A 118 8.36 -0.88 6.77
CA TRP A 118 6.92 -0.68 6.72
C TRP A 118 6.38 -0.33 8.11
N ARG A 119 5.24 0.35 8.15
CA ARG A 119 4.50 0.66 9.38
C ARG A 119 3.00 0.66 9.09
N THR A 120 2.21 0.20 10.06
CA THR A 120 0.76 0.43 10.08
C THR A 120 0.41 1.37 11.23
N TYR A 121 -0.35 2.42 10.92
CA TYR A 121 -0.89 3.37 11.88
C TYR A 121 -2.40 3.15 12.00
N ALA A 122 -2.84 2.60 13.12
CA ALA A 122 -4.25 2.27 13.32
C ALA A 122 -4.89 3.15 14.40
N GLU A 123 -6.09 3.65 14.13
CA GLU A 123 -6.91 4.30 15.14
C GLU A 123 -7.41 3.29 16.19
N ASP A 124 -7.69 3.77 17.40
CA ASP A 124 -8.28 2.99 18.51
C ASP A 124 -7.47 1.77 19.01
N ILE A 125 -6.16 1.75 18.77
CA ILE A 125 -5.22 0.84 19.42
C ILE A 125 -4.31 1.61 20.41
N GLU A 126 -3.79 0.93 21.42
CA GLU A 126 -2.77 1.45 22.34
C GLU A 126 -1.39 0.87 21.98
N PRO A 127 -0.29 1.52 22.37
CA PRO A 127 1.05 1.11 21.98
C PRO A 127 1.52 -0.12 22.77
N GLY A 128 2.49 -0.83 22.21
CA GLY A 128 3.24 -1.88 22.92
C GLY A 128 2.60 -3.26 22.92
N TYR A 129 1.52 -3.46 22.16
CA TYR A 129 0.92 -4.78 21.94
C TYR A 129 0.50 -4.97 20.48
N CYS A 130 0.41 -6.22 20.05
CA CYS A 130 -0.12 -6.60 18.75
C CYS A 130 -1.67 -6.55 18.79
N PRO A 131 -2.34 -5.72 17.97
CA PRO A 131 -3.78 -5.51 18.07
C PRO A 131 -4.58 -6.61 17.37
N VAL A 132 -4.47 -7.85 17.87
CA VAL A 132 -5.08 -9.07 17.31
C VAL A 132 -6.52 -9.33 17.77
N THR A 133 -7.11 -8.39 18.50
CA THR A 133 -8.50 -8.44 18.97
C THR A 133 -9.23 -7.15 18.64
N ASN A 134 -10.54 -7.24 18.40
CA ASN A 134 -11.37 -6.06 18.20
C ASN A 134 -11.45 -5.27 19.52
N ARG A 135 -11.32 -3.94 19.43
CA ARG A 135 -11.34 -3.05 20.60
C ARG A 135 -11.92 -1.70 20.20
N LEU A 136 -12.82 -1.13 21.01
CA LEU A 136 -13.49 0.15 20.68
C LEU A 136 -14.04 0.12 19.22
N ASN A 137 -13.65 1.08 18.38
CA ASN A 137 -13.99 1.09 16.95
C ASN A 137 -12.91 0.45 16.06
N TYR A 138 -11.79 -0.02 16.60
CA TYR A 138 -10.79 -0.80 15.86
C TYR A 138 -11.32 -2.20 15.52
N ARG A 139 -11.00 -2.66 14.30
CA ARG A 139 -11.35 -3.99 13.79
C ARG A 139 -10.13 -4.67 13.20
N VAL A 140 -9.82 -5.88 13.67
CA VAL A 140 -8.66 -6.69 13.23
C VAL A 140 -8.65 -6.88 11.72
N ARG A 141 -9.83 -7.12 11.13
CA ARG A 141 -10.03 -7.32 9.68
C ARG A 141 -9.56 -6.17 8.79
N HIS A 142 -9.41 -4.94 9.32
CA HIS A 142 -8.95 -3.80 8.52
C HIS A 142 -7.40 -3.66 8.53
N THR A 143 -6.70 -4.54 9.25
CA THR A 143 -5.24 -4.59 9.35
C THR A 143 -4.74 -5.92 8.79
N PRO A 144 -4.61 -6.08 7.46
CA PRO A 144 -4.33 -7.39 6.88
C PRO A 144 -2.97 -7.97 7.28
N GLN A 145 -1.98 -7.12 7.58
CA GLN A 145 -0.63 -7.58 7.95
C GLN A 145 -0.64 -8.48 9.19
N ILE A 146 -1.50 -8.20 10.17
CA ILE A 146 -1.57 -9.00 11.42
C ILE A 146 -2.43 -10.25 11.29
N LEU A 147 -3.02 -10.51 10.11
CA LEU A 147 -3.66 -11.79 9.82
C LEU A 147 -2.62 -12.87 9.51
N PHE A 148 -1.39 -12.49 9.17
CA PHE A 148 -0.28 -13.40 8.88
C PHE A 148 0.52 -13.73 10.13
N ASN A 149 0.72 -15.03 10.40
CA ASN A 149 1.34 -15.52 11.63
C ASN A 149 2.80 -15.10 11.77
N ASP A 150 3.55 -14.94 10.68
CA ASP A 150 4.93 -14.44 10.71
C ASP A 150 5.03 -12.99 11.19
N VAL A 151 3.93 -12.23 11.12
CA VAL A 151 3.80 -10.91 11.76
C VAL A 151 3.25 -11.06 13.18
N SER A 152 2.05 -11.64 13.35
CA SER A 152 1.30 -11.56 14.61
C SER A 152 1.78 -12.50 15.71
N ALA A 153 2.48 -13.60 15.39
CA ALA A 153 2.97 -14.54 16.40
C ALA A 153 4.19 -14.01 17.16
N ASN A 154 4.87 -12.99 16.62
CA ASN A 154 5.93 -12.28 17.32
C ASN A 154 5.39 -10.94 17.85
N GLU A 155 4.95 -10.95 19.11
CA GLU A 155 4.32 -9.81 19.78
C GLU A 155 5.16 -8.53 19.67
N ALA A 156 6.48 -8.62 19.93
CA ALA A 156 7.37 -7.47 19.90
C ALA A 156 7.53 -6.91 18.49
N TYR A 157 7.64 -7.78 17.48
CA TYR A 157 7.74 -7.37 16.07
C TYR A 157 6.45 -6.70 15.60
N CYS A 158 5.30 -7.32 15.88
CA CYS A 158 4.01 -6.76 15.53
C CYS A 158 3.75 -5.41 16.21
N ALA A 159 4.00 -5.31 17.52
CA ALA A 159 3.81 -4.07 18.28
C ALA A 159 4.74 -2.93 17.84
N ASP A 160 5.92 -3.26 17.29
CA ASP A 160 6.80 -2.27 16.68
C ASP A 160 6.26 -1.80 15.31
N HIS A 161 5.68 -2.68 14.49
CA HIS A 161 5.25 -2.32 13.15
C HIS A 161 3.82 -1.76 13.08
N VAL A 162 2.94 -2.17 14.00
CA VAL A 162 1.53 -1.78 14.04
C VAL A 162 1.29 -0.93 15.28
N VAL A 163 1.24 0.38 15.07
CA VAL A 163 1.29 1.40 16.12
C VAL A 163 0.05 2.29 16.12
N PRO A 164 -0.29 2.94 17.25
CA PRO A 164 -1.42 3.86 17.31
C PRO A 164 -1.27 5.01 16.31
N TYR A 165 -2.38 5.40 15.68
CA TYR A 165 -2.43 6.49 14.70
C TYR A 165 -1.75 7.79 15.16
N PRO A 166 -1.88 8.25 16.43
CA PRO A 166 -1.17 9.46 16.89
C PRO A 166 0.36 9.42 16.71
N GLN A 167 0.97 8.23 16.64
CA GLN A 167 2.41 8.09 16.42
C GLN A 167 2.85 8.57 15.03
N LEU A 168 1.94 8.59 14.05
CA LEU A 168 2.20 9.13 12.71
C LEU A 168 2.75 10.56 12.77
N TRP A 169 2.21 11.40 13.65
CA TRP A 169 2.66 12.79 13.77
C TRP A 169 4.10 12.89 14.27
N SER A 170 4.45 12.09 15.28
CA SER A 170 5.82 12.01 15.81
C SER A 170 6.79 11.51 14.75
N ASP A 171 6.40 10.51 13.96
CA ASP A 171 7.25 9.95 12.90
C ASP A 171 7.42 10.91 11.72
N LEU A 172 6.37 11.64 11.34
CA LEU A 172 6.44 12.68 10.31
C LEU A 172 7.37 13.82 10.73
N THR A 173 7.21 14.32 11.96
CA THR A 173 8.02 15.44 12.47
C THR A 173 9.47 15.05 12.72
N SER A 174 9.73 13.79 13.05
CA SER A 174 11.09 13.25 13.26
C SER A 174 11.74 12.73 11.97
N ASN A 175 11.02 12.73 10.84
CA ASN A 175 11.46 12.15 9.56
C ASN A 175 11.84 10.66 9.69
N THR A 176 11.04 9.89 10.45
CA THR A 176 11.21 8.46 10.74
C THR A 176 10.07 7.58 10.22
N VAL A 177 9.20 8.13 9.36
CA VAL A 177 8.18 7.34 8.67
C VAL A 177 8.81 6.20 7.86
N ALA A 178 8.07 5.10 7.72
CA ALA A 178 8.53 3.96 6.95
C ALA A 178 8.48 4.23 5.44
N ARG A 179 9.07 3.34 4.64
CA ARG A 179 8.97 3.40 3.17
C ARG A 179 7.55 3.08 2.70
N TYR A 180 6.86 2.19 3.41
CA TYR A 180 5.44 1.85 3.19
C TYR A 180 4.64 2.06 4.48
N ASN A 181 3.64 2.92 4.44
CA ASN A 181 2.84 3.30 5.60
C ASN A 181 1.37 3.00 5.31
N PHE A 182 0.77 2.09 6.08
CA PHE A 182 -0.63 1.72 5.98
C PHE A 182 -1.43 2.42 7.07
N LEU A 183 -2.52 3.11 6.71
CA LEU A 183 -3.33 3.86 7.64
C LEU A 183 -4.70 3.19 7.74
N VAL A 184 -5.08 2.87 8.98
CA VAL A 184 -6.32 2.17 9.31
C VAL A 184 -7.22 3.10 10.13
N PRO A 185 -8.15 3.81 9.48
CA PRO A 185 -9.22 4.50 10.20
C PRO A 185 -10.08 3.50 10.98
N ASN A 186 -10.64 3.94 12.10
CA ASN A 186 -11.59 3.15 12.86
C ASN A 186 -12.98 3.19 12.20
N LYS A 187 -13.94 2.40 12.71
CA LYS A 187 -15.32 2.34 12.17
C LYS A 187 -16.08 3.66 12.06
N THR A 188 -15.64 4.70 12.76
CA THR A 188 -16.25 6.04 12.67
C THR A 188 -15.73 6.80 11.46
N ASN A 189 -14.46 6.60 11.10
CA ASN A 189 -13.75 7.39 10.10
C ASN A 189 -13.46 6.63 8.81
N ASP A 190 -13.70 5.31 8.78
CA ASP A 190 -13.43 4.44 7.63
C ASP A 190 -14.48 4.52 6.52
N MET A 191 -15.57 5.29 6.69
CA MET A 191 -16.70 5.38 5.76
C MET A 191 -17.60 4.13 5.70
N HIS A 192 -17.41 3.15 6.58
CA HIS A 192 -18.22 1.92 6.58
C HIS A 192 -19.64 2.15 7.15
N ASP A 193 -19.76 2.92 8.24
CA ASP A 193 -21.04 3.12 8.93
C ASP A 193 -21.76 4.39 8.45
N PRO A 194 -23.10 4.35 8.19
CA PRO A 194 -23.87 5.52 7.73
C PRO A 194 -23.96 6.67 8.73
N ALA A 195 -23.52 6.46 9.99
CA ALA A 195 -23.34 7.53 10.97
C ALA A 195 -22.26 8.54 10.55
N CYS A 196 -21.36 8.15 9.64
CA CYS A 196 -20.46 9.04 8.92
C CYS A 196 -21.16 9.60 7.67
N SER A 197 -22.35 10.19 7.85
CA SER A 197 -23.19 10.74 6.78
C SER A 197 -22.54 11.91 6.01
N THR A 198 -21.35 12.32 6.46
CA THR A 198 -20.38 13.10 5.73
C THR A 198 -19.05 12.35 5.75
N CYS A 199 -18.48 12.06 4.57
CA CYS A 199 -17.08 11.65 4.36
C CYS A 199 -16.20 12.86 4.72
N SER A 200 -16.15 13.13 6.02
CA SER A 200 -15.43 14.22 6.66
C SER A 200 -14.09 13.63 7.06
N GLY A 201 -13.14 13.68 6.12
CA GLY A 201 -11.71 13.61 6.46
C GLY A 201 -11.23 14.96 6.95
#